data_AF-A0A534A220-F1
#
_entry.id   AF-A0A534A220-F1
#
_cell.length_a   1.000
_cell.length_b   1.000
_cell.length_c   1.000
_cell.angle_alpha   90.00
_cell.angle_beta   90.00
_cell.angle_gamma   90.00
#
_symmetry.space_group_name_H-M   'P 1'
#
loop_
_entity.id
_entity.type
_entity.pdbx_description
1 polymer ?
#
loop_
_entity_poly.entity_id
_entity_poly.type
_entity_poly.pdbx_seq_one_letter_code
_entity_poly.pdbx_strand_id
1 'polypeptide(L)'
;MDPDKFNTLRKGLLEFLILGIVSSGRVYAADMIQRLSDTDFATQEGTLYPLLSKMRRDQFLDYEWQESETGPPRKYYKLTATGRKQLAEF
;
A
#
# COMPACT_ATOMS: atom_id res chain seq x y z
N MET A 1 4.23 -21.87 -17.52
CA MET A 1 3.32 -21.03 -16.71
C MET A 1 3.26 -19.68 -17.38
N ASP A 2 2.06 -19.12 -17.57
CA ASP A 2 1.87 -17.83 -18.24
C ASP A 2 2.52 -16.70 -17.41
N PRO A 3 3.54 -15.99 -17.93
CA PRO A 3 4.22 -14.90 -17.21
C PRO A 3 3.26 -13.82 -16.72
N ASP A 4 2.16 -13.57 -17.45
CA ASP A 4 1.18 -12.54 -17.09
C ASP A 4 0.33 -12.96 -15.89
N LYS A 5 0.04 -14.27 -15.75
CA LYS A 5 -0.63 -14.81 -14.57
C LYS A 5 0.22 -14.68 -13.31
N PHE A 6 1.52 -14.95 -13.42
CA PHE A 6 2.45 -14.82 -12.29
C PHE A 6 2.57 -13.35 -11.82
N ASN A 7 2.69 -12.42 -12.77
CA ASN A 7 2.73 -11.00 -12.46
C ASN A 7 1.43 -10.50 -11.82
N THR A 8 0.28 -10.99 -12.27
CA THR A 8 -1.01 -10.63 -11.69
C THR A 8 -1.14 -11.14 -10.25
N LEU A 9 -0.73 -12.39 -10.00
CA LEU A 9 -0.72 -12.96 -8.65
C LEU A 9 0.20 -12.18 -7.71
N ARG A 10 1.41 -11.85 -8.16
CA ARG A 10 2.38 -11.05 -7.40
C ARG A 10 1.82 -9.66 -7.05
N LYS A 11 1.11 -9.00 -7.98
CA LYS A 11 0.44 -7.72 -7.72
C LYS A 11 -0.64 -7.84 -6.65
N GLY A 12 -1.49 -8.87 -6.73
CA GLY A 12 -2.53 -9.11 -5.72
C GLY A 12 -1.94 -9.37 -4.32
N LEU A 13 -0.85 -10.13 -4.24
CA LEU A 13 -0.13 -10.34 -2.98
C LEU A 13 0.50 -9.05 -2.45
N LEU A 14 1.05 -8.20 -3.31
CA LEU A 14 1.57 -6.90 -2.91
C LEU A 14 0.46 -5.97 -2.37
N GLU A 15 -0.72 -5.96 -2.99
CA GLU A 15 -1.89 -5.24 -2.49
C GLU A 15 -2.27 -5.72 -1.08
N PHE A 16 -2.33 -7.04 -0.87
CA PHE A 16 -2.60 -7.64 0.43
C PHE A 16 -1.57 -7.23 1.49
N LEU A 17 -0.27 -7.28 1.17
CA LEU A 17 0.79 -6.85 2.08
C LEU A 17 0.66 -5.37 2.47
N ILE A 18 0.30 -4.50 1.52
CA ILE A 18 0.06 -3.08 1.81
C ILE A 18 -1.14 -2.91 2.76
N LEU A 19 -2.24 -3.64 2.54
CA LEU A 19 -3.38 -3.63 3.47
C LEU A 19 -2.95 -4.07 4.88
N GLY A 20 -2.15 -5.14 4.98
CA GLY A 20 -1.59 -5.62 6.23
C GLY A 20 -0.72 -4.58 6.92
N ILE A 21 0.19 -3.92 6.20
CA ILE A 21 1.05 -2.85 6.74
C ILE A 21 0.19 -1.70 7.29
N VAL A 22 -0.78 -1.22 6.51
CA VAL A 22 -1.65 -0.09 6.86
C VAL A 22 -2.67 -0.47 7.96
N SER A 23 -2.93 -1.75 8.18
CA SER A 23 -3.82 -2.18 9.27
C SER A 23 -3.31 -1.78 10.66
N SER A 24 -1.99 -1.59 10.80
CA SER A 24 -1.34 -1.16 12.04
C SER A 24 -1.55 0.32 12.37
N GLY A 25 -2.11 1.12 11.47
CA GLY A 25 -2.41 2.53 11.70
C GLY A 25 -2.19 3.41 10.47
N ARG A 26 -1.88 4.68 10.71
CA ARG A 26 -1.54 5.64 9.66
C ARG A 26 -0.09 5.43 9.25
N VAL A 27 0.16 5.19 7.97
CA VAL A 27 1.50 4.81 7.48
C VAL A 27 1.93 5.70 6.32
N TYR A 28 3.15 6.21 6.36
CA TYR A 28 3.73 6.96 5.24
C TYR A 28 4.27 6.00 4.17
N ALA A 29 4.22 6.41 2.90
CA ALA A 29 4.65 5.55 1.78
C ALA A 29 6.11 5.08 1.93
N ALA A 30 7.01 5.94 2.43
CA ALA A 30 8.40 5.55 2.66
C ALA A 30 8.53 4.43 3.72
N ASP A 31 7.69 4.44 4.76
CA ASP A 31 7.68 3.38 5.77
C ASP A 31 7.21 2.05 5.18
N MET A 32 6.28 2.09 4.21
CA MET A 32 5.84 0.88 3.49
C MET A 32 6.98 0.31 2.65
N ILE A 33 7.71 1.17 1.92
CA ILE A 33 8.89 0.76 1.13
C ILE A 33 9.93 0.11 2.05
N GLN A 34 10.22 0.76 3.17
CA GLN A 34 11.20 0.25 4.14
C GLN A 34 10.78 -1.09 4.75
N ARG A 35 9.50 -1.32 5.02
CA ARG A 35 9.01 -2.61 5.53
C ARG A 35 9.04 -3.72 4.48
N LEU A 36 8.94 -3.37 3.20
CA LEU A 36 8.95 -4.32 2.09
C LEU A 36 10.37 -4.62 1.59
N SER A 37 11.37 -3.79 1.91
CA SER A 37 12.73 -3.85 1.31
C SER A 37 13.42 -5.20 1.48
N ASP A 38 13.19 -5.86 2.61
CA ASP A 38 13.88 -7.11 2.99
C ASP A 38 13.04 -8.35 2.66
N THR A 39 11.97 -8.16 1.88
CA THR A 39 11.06 -9.23 1.46
C THR A 39 11.18 -9.47 -0.04
N ASP A 40 10.65 -10.60 -0.51
CA ASP A 40 10.50 -10.86 -1.95
C ASP A 40 9.59 -9.84 -2.67
N PHE A 41 8.95 -8.94 -1.93
CA PHE A 41 8.06 -7.88 -2.41
C PHE A 41 8.68 -6.48 -2.34
N ALA A 42 10.01 -6.39 -2.19
CA ALA A 42 10.74 -5.13 -2.31
C ALA A 42 10.25 -4.33 -3.52
N THR A 43 9.93 -3.06 -3.28
CA THR A 43 9.28 -2.19 -4.25
C THR A 43 9.86 -0.78 -4.18
N GLN A 44 9.66 0.00 -5.23
CA GLN A 44 10.14 1.37 -5.35
C GLN A 44 8.97 2.34 -5.48
N GLU A 45 9.22 3.62 -5.29
CA GLU A 45 8.21 4.68 -5.40
C GLU A 45 7.42 4.62 -6.71
N GLY A 46 8.11 4.41 -7.84
CA GLY A 46 7.50 4.31 -9.16
C GLY A 46 6.49 3.17 -9.31
N THR A 47 6.54 2.16 -8.45
CA THR A 47 5.57 1.06 -8.40
C THR A 47 4.54 1.26 -7.28
N LEU A 48 4.99 1.72 -6.11
CA LEU A 48 4.13 1.88 -4.95
C LEU A 48 3.08 2.99 -5.15
N TYR A 49 3.45 4.18 -5.66
CA TYR A 49 2.50 5.28 -5.78
C TYR A 49 1.35 5.00 -6.76
N PRO A 50 1.57 4.42 -7.96
CA PRO A 50 0.47 3.99 -8.82
C PRO A 50 -0.44 2.95 -8.15
N LEU A 51 0.14 2.03 -7.37
CA LEU A 51 -0.62 1.01 -6.64
C LEU A 51 -1.47 1.62 -5.54
N LEU A 52 -0.90 2.50 -4.71
CA LEU A 52 -1.65 3.26 -3.69
C LEU A 52 -2.77 4.10 -4.33
N SER A 53 -2.52 4.70 -5.49
CA SER A 53 -3.54 5.43 -6.24
C SER A 53 -4.69 4.51 -6.69
N LYS A 54 -4.38 3.30 -7.18
CA LYS A 54 -5.38 2.27 -7.52
C LYS A 54 -6.17 1.84 -6.28
N MET A 55 -5.49 1.46 -5.20
CA MET A 55 -6.14 1.01 -3.96
C MET A 55 -7.04 2.08 -3.33
N ARG A 56 -6.75 3.37 -3.55
CA ARG A 56 -7.65 4.47 -3.18
C ARG A 56 -8.87 4.58 -4.10
N ARG A 57 -8.71 4.41 -5.41
CA ARG A 57 -9.85 4.36 -6.35
C ARG A 57 -10.77 3.19 -6.04
N ASP A 58 -10.18 2.06 -5.67
CA ASP A 58 -10.90 0.85 -5.24
C ASP A 58 -11.43 0.97 -3.79
N GLN A 59 -11.28 2.15 -3.17
CA GLN A 59 -11.74 2.48 -1.82
C GLN A 59 -11.16 1.62 -0.71
N PHE A 60 -10.06 0.90 -0.92
CA PHE A 60 -9.40 0.13 0.14
C PHE A 60 -8.60 1.04 1.08
N LEU A 61 -7.99 2.07 0.53
CA LEU A 61 -7.20 3.05 1.27
C LEU A 61 -7.81 4.44 1.17
N ASP A 62 -7.50 5.26 2.15
CA ASP A 62 -7.54 6.71 2.04
C ASP A 62 -6.26 7.31 2.63
N TYR A 63 -6.08 8.63 2.55
CA TYR A 63 -5.00 9.31 3.24
C TYR A 63 -5.49 10.55 3.99
N GLU A 64 -4.68 10.97 4.94
CA GLU A 64 -4.74 12.30 5.54
C GLU A 64 -3.41 13.01 5.31
N TRP A 65 -3.48 14.32 5.15
CA TRP A 65 -2.28 15.15 5.14
C TRP A 65 -1.85 15.40 6.58
N GLN A 66 -0.58 15.19 6.86
CA GLN A 66 0.04 15.64 8.10
C GLN A 66 1.14 16.64 7.76
N GLU A 67 1.19 17.72 8.52
CA GLU A 67 2.30 18.67 8.44
C GLU A 67 3.61 17.94 8.76
N SER A 68 4.67 18.32 8.06
CA SER A 68 6.01 17.84 8.38
C SER A 68 6.78 18.97 9.04
N GLU A 69 7.56 18.65 10.07
CA GLU A 69 8.46 19.61 10.73
C GLU A 69 9.44 20.26 9.74
N THR A 70 9.83 19.52 8.69
CA THR A 70 10.67 20.00 7.60
C THR A 70 10.13 19.52 6.26
N GLY A 71 9.74 20.44 5.37
CA GLY A 71 9.34 20.15 4.01
C GLY A 71 7.82 20.21 3.75
N PRO A 72 7.35 19.67 2.61
CA PRO A 72 5.94 19.69 2.26
C PRO A 72 5.12 18.69 3.12
N PRO A 73 3.81 18.92 3.30
CA PRO A 73 2.92 17.99 3.98
C PRO A 73 3.04 16.57 3.43
N ARG A 74 2.99 15.57 4.32
CA ARG A 74 3.09 14.15 3.98
C ARG A 74 1.71 13.49 3.98
N LYS A 75 1.50 12.56 3.06
CA LYS A 75 0.30 11.72 3.04
C LYS A 75 0.51 10.50 3.90
N TYR A 76 -0.31 10.35 4.93
CA TYR A 76 -0.37 9.13 5.72
C TYR A 76 -1.60 8.33 5.32
N TYR A 77 -1.37 7.11 4.85
CA TYR A 77 -2.40 6.22 4.37
C TYR A 77 -3.04 5.45 5.52
N LYS A 78 -4.34 5.20 5.41
CA LYS A 78 -5.15 4.45 6.38
C LYS A 78 -6.11 3.51 5.66
N LEU A 79 -6.48 2.41 6.33
CA LEU A 79 -7.54 1.53 5.83
C LEU A 79 -8.89 2.23 5.94
N THR A 80 -9.72 2.08 4.90
CA THR A 80 -11.15 2.37 4.97
C THR A 80 -11.91 1.18 5.57
N ALA A 81 -13.23 1.31 5.72
CA ALA A 81 -14.09 0.18 6.06
C ALA A 81 -14.00 -0.94 4.99
N THR A 82 -14.00 -0.59 3.70
CA THR A 82 -13.86 -1.55 2.60
C THR A 82 -12.50 -2.23 2.62
N GLY A 83 -11.41 -1.49 2.86
CA GLY A 83 -10.06 -2.08 2.95
C GLY A 83 -9.91 -3.04 4.13
N ARG A 84 -10.57 -2.76 5.27
CA ARG A 84 -10.61 -3.69 6.41
C ARG A 84 -11.35 -4.98 6.09
N LYS A 85 -12.48 -4.90 5.36
CA LYS A 85 -13.21 -6.07 4.88
C LYS A 85 -12.36 -6.88 3.92
N GLN A 86 -11.77 -6.23 2.92
CA GLN A 86 -10.89 -6.87 1.94
C GLN A 86 -9.75 -7.62 2.63
N LEU A 87 -9.09 -7.01 3.62
CA LEU A 87 -8.01 -7.63 4.39
C LEU A 87 -8.48 -8.89 5.15
N ALA A 88 -9.73 -8.94 5.60
CA ALA A 88 -10.29 -10.07 6.35
C ALA A 88 -10.81 -11.21 5.45
N GLU A 89 -10.98 -10.95 4.14
CA GLU A 89 -11.44 -11.94 3.15
C GLU A 89 -10.28 -12.73 2.51
N PHE A 90 -9.05 -12.26 2.69
CA PHE A 90 -7.83 -12.96 2.30
C PHE A 90 -7.41 -13.98 3.37
#